data_AF-A0A2K9J690-F1
#
_entry.id   AF-A0A2K9J690-F1
#
_cell.length_a   1.000
_cell.length_b   1.000
_cell.length_c   1.000
_cell.angle_alpha   90.00
_cell.angle_beta   90.00
_cell.angle_gamma   90.00
#
_symmetry.space_group_name_H-M   'P 1'
#
loop_
_entity.id
_entity.type
_entity.pdbx_description
1 polymer ?
#
loop_
_entity_poly.entity_id
_entity_poly.type
_entity_poly.pdbx_seq_one_letter_code
_entity_poly.pdbx_strand_id
1 'polypeptide(L)'
;MIEELIQDVISNLIHSFRAPYHNKETFILEEMKASTIKIFDHVARFSEFYPTIIHHESIMPGFQTKLCNVIKELALKDLQGAEENHTINKDLQASYQSYALLGMIIEWVKSDFKYSTKYMAEQLIYILSCKPISKVYQTSFTTETEQA
;
A
#
# COMPACT_ATOMS: atom_id res chain seq x y z
N MET A 1 3.70 13.42 -23.99
CA MET A 1 4.84 13.51 -23.03
C MET A 1 4.42 13.27 -21.58
N ILE A 2 3.66 14.15 -20.89
CA ILE A 2 3.28 13.90 -19.48
C ILE A 2 2.17 12.86 -19.32
N GLU A 3 1.18 12.85 -20.22
CA GLU A 3 0.09 11.87 -20.21
C GLU A 3 0.58 10.45 -20.51
N GLU A 4 1.55 10.31 -21.42
CA GLU A 4 2.20 9.03 -21.73
C GLU A 4 2.98 8.51 -20.51
N LEU A 5 3.76 9.37 -19.84
CA LEU A 5 4.45 9.00 -18.60
C LEU A 5 3.46 8.53 -17.52
N ILE A 6 2.32 9.21 -17.38
CA ILE A 6 1.27 8.80 -16.44
C ILE A 6 0.71 7.44 -16.83
N GLN A 7 0.43 7.21 -18.11
CA GLN A 7 -0.05 5.91 -18.59
C GLN A 7 0.97 4.80 -18.31
N ASP A 8 2.25 5.06 -18.52
CA ASP A 8 3.34 4.12 -18.25
C ASP A 8 3.45 3.79 -16.75
N VAL A 9 3.38 4.82 -15.89
CA VAL A 9 3.37 4.66 -14.43
C VAL A 9 2.18 3.79 -14.02
N ILE A 10 0.96 4.14 -14.45
CA ILE A 10 -0.25 3.39 -14.06
C ILE A 10 -0.24 1.96 -14.61
N SER A 11 0.18 1.76 -15.85
CA SER A 11 0.30 0.44 -16.46
C SER A 11 1.28 -0.45 -15.70
N ASN A 12 2.45 0.11 -15.35
CA ASN A 12 3.46 -0.63 -14.60
C ASN A 12 3.05 -0.88 -13.14
N LEU A 13 2.30 0.04 -12.52
CA LEU A 13 1.70 -0.14 -11.19
C LEU A 13 0.75 -1.34 -11.19
N ILE A 14 -0.16 -1.41 -12.16
CA ILE A 14 -1.11 -2.51 -12.31
C ILE A 14 -0.39 -3.85 -12.42
N HIS A 15 0.64 -3.93 -13.27
CA HIS A 15 1.43 -5.15 -13.42
C HIS A 15 2.13 -5.54 -12.12
N SER A 16 2.70 -4.56 -11.42
CA SER A 16 3.48 -4.79 -10.20
C SER A 16 2.61 -5.16 -8.99
N PHE A 17 1.39 -4.62 -8.92
CA PHE A 17 0.38 -5.01 -7.94
C PHE A 17 -0.09 -6.46 -8.15
N ARG A 18 -0.27 -6.86 -9.42
CA ARG A 18 -0.70 -8.22 -9.81
C ARG A 18 0.37 -9.29 -9.65
N ALA A 19 1.65 -8.91 -9.57
CA ALA A 19 2.77 -9.85 -9.56
C ALA A 19 2.66 -11.01 -8.54
N PRO A 20 2.16 -10.84 -7.30
CA PRO A 20 2.03 -11.94 -6.34
C PRO A 20 1.05 -13.04 -6.74
N TYR A 21 0.06 -12.71 -7.58
CA TYR A 21 -1.05 -13.58 -7.96
C TYR A 21 -1.22 -13.75 -9.48
N HIS A 22 -0.29 -13.21 -10.26
CA HIS A 22 -0.30 -13.36 -11.71
C HIS A 22 -0.24 -14.84 -12.10
N ASN A 23 -1.15 -15.28 -12.97
CA ASN A 23 -1.32 -16.67 -13.42
C ASN A 23 -1.59 -17.68 -12.30
N LYS A 24 -2.20 -17.24 -11.19
CA LYS A 24 -2.69 -18.12 -10.13
C LYS A 24 -4.21 -18.14 -10.13
N GLU A 25 -4.79 -19.35 -10.14
CA GLU A 25 -6.23 -19.54 -9.92
C GLU A 25 -6.62 -19.28 -8.46
N THR A 26 -5.73 -19.61 -7.53
CA THR A 26 -5.90 -19.35 -6.09
C THR A 26 -4.72 -18.59 -5.54
N PHE A 27 -5.00 -17.49 -4.84
CA PHE A 27 -4.00 -16.68 -4.17
C PHE A 27 -4.17 -16.72 -2.66
N ILE A 28 -3.27 -17.42 -1.98
CA ILE A 28 -3.23 -17.52 -0.52
C ILE A 28 -2.32 -16.41 -0.01
N LEU A 29 -2.91 -15.38 0.60
CA LEU A 29 -2.18 -14.19 1.05
C LEU A 29 -1.10 -14.53 2.09
N GLU A 30 -1.35 -15.53 2.95
CA GLU A 30 -0.41 -15.99 3.97
C GLU A 30 0.88 -16.60 3.38
N GLU A 31 0.84 -17.11 2.14
CA GLU A 31 2.00 -17.66 1.45
C GLU A 31 2.81 -16.60 0.68
N MET A 32 2.37 -15.34 0.71
CA MET A 32 3.02 -14.26 -0.01
C MET A 32 4.44 -14.02 0.53
N LYS A 33 5.42 -14.01 -0.38
CA LYS A 33 6.83 -13.79 -0.06
C LYS A 33 7.24 -12.38 -0.49
N ALA A 34 8.21 -11.78 0.21
CA ALA A 34 8.70 -10.45 -0.13
C ALA A 34 9.20 -10.37 -1.58
N SER A 35 9.81 -11.45 -2.10
CA SER A 35 10.30 -11.52 -3.47
C SER A 35 9.23 -11.43 -4.55
N THR A 36 7.97 -11.74 -4.23
CA THR A 36 6.84 -11.66 -5.18
C THR A 36 6.14 -10.30 -5.17
N ILE A 37 6.43 -9.44 -4.18
CA ILE A 37 5.86 -8.11 -4.06
C ILE A 37 6.66 -7.15 -4.94
N LYS A 38 6.07 -6.72 -6.06
CA LYS A 38 6.76 -5.88 -7.06
C LYS A 38 6.37 -4.41 -7.01
N ILE A 39 5.37 -4.04 -6.21
CA ILE A 39 4.92 -2.65 -6.14
C ILE A 39 6.02 -1.69 -5.66
N PHE A 40 6.91 -2.12 -4.77
CA PHE A 40 8.04 -1.29 -4.34
C PHE A 40 9.14 -1.18 -5.40
N ASP A 41 9.37 -2.24 -6.19
CA ASP A 41 10.26 -2.17 -7.36
C ASP A 41 9.73 -1.16 -8.40
N HIS A 42 8.40 -1.13 -8.61
CA HIS A 42 7.74 -0.13 -9.43
C HIS A 42 7.98 1.29 -8.92
N VAL A 43 7.72 1.56 -7.64
CA VAL A 43 7.91 2.91 -7.08
C VAL A 43 9.36 3.37 -7.20
N ALA A 44 10.33 2.48 -6.91
CA ALA A 44 11.74 2.78 -7.08
C ALA A 44 12.14 3.05 -8.55
N ARG A 45 11.54 2.33 -9.51
CA ARG A 45 11.76 2.58 -10.94
C ARG A 45 11.33 3.98 -11.38
N PHE A 46 10.29 4.53 -10.74
CA PHE A 46 9.76 5.86 -11.02
C PHE A 46 10.15 6.88 -9.93
N SER A 47 11.33 6.72 -9.31
CA SER A 47 11.78 7.53 -8.17
C SER A 47 11.95 9.02 -8.48
N GLU A 48 12.08 9.43 -9.73
CA GLU A 48 12.10 10.86 -10.13
C GLU A 48 10.68 11.45 -10.23
N PHE A 49 9.69 10.61 -10.54
CA PHE A 49 8.31 11.01 -10.74
C PHE A 49 7.54 11.11 -9.42
N TYR A 50 7.67 10.12 -8.53
CA TYR A 50 6.93 10.04 -7.28
C TYR A 50 7.16 11.24 -6.32
N PRO A 51 8.39 11.73 -6.08
CA PRO A 51 8.62 12.91 -5.25
C PRO A 51 7.94 14.15 -5.84
N THR A 52 7.98 14.33 -7.16
CA THR A 52 7.37 15.47 -7.84
C THR A 52 5.87 15.55 -7.55
N ILE A 53 5.16 14.42 -7.64
CA ILE A 53 3.71 14.37 -7.42
C ILE A 53 3.31 14.31 -5.93
N ILE A 54 4.19 13.82 -5.05
CA ILE A 54 3.93 13.75 -3.60
C ILE A 54 4.28 15.07 -2.89
N HIS A 55 5.38 15.73 -3.25
CA HIS A 55 5.81 16.98 -2.63
C HIS A 55 5.09 18.21 -3.18
N HIS A 56 4.57 18.14 -4.40
CA HIS A 56 3.93 19.27 -5.06
C HIS A 56 2.55 18.90 -5.61
N GLU A 57 1.55 18.86 -4.74
CA GLU A 57 0.16 18.59 -5.13
C GLU A 57 -0.39 19.54 -6.21
N SER A 58 0.16 20.76 -6.30
CA SER A 58 -0.21 21.74 -7.33
C SER A 58 0.20 21.34 -8.74
N ILE A 59 1.23 20.49 -8.91
CA ILE A 59 1.70 20.04 -10.23
C ILE A 59 0.69 19.08 -10.86
N MET A 60 0.15 18.17 -10.06
CA MET A 60 -0.88 17.22 -10.50
C MET A 60 -1.91 16.94 -9.40
N PRO A 61 -2.89 17.84 -9.24
CA PRO A 61 -3.95 17.68 -8.26
C PRO A 61 -4.70 16.36 -8.44
N GLY A 62 -4.92 15.64 -7.34
CA GLY A 62 -5.69 14.39 -7.34
C GLY A 62 -4.95 13.15 -7.85
N PHE A 63 -3.66 13.25 -8.21
CA PHE A 63 -2.93 12.08 -8.70
C PHE A 63 -2.72 11.00 -7.63
N GLN A 64 -2.48 11.38 -6.37
CA GLN A 64 -2.42 10.42 -5.26
C GLN A 64 -3.76 9.68 -5.09
N THR A 65 -4.89 10.39 -5.20
CA THR A 65 -6.23 9.80 -5.20
C THR A 65 -6.42 8.85 -6.39
N LYS A 66 -5.94 9.22 -7.58
CA LYS A 66 -5.97 8.35 -8.77
C LYS A 66 -5.18 7.06 -8.55
N LEU A 67 -3.96 7.12 -8.00
CA LEU A 67 -3.17 5.94 -7.64
C LEU A 67 -3.92 5.04 -6.65
N CYS A 68 -4.49 5.63 -5.60
CA CYS A 68 -5.27 4.89 -4.62
C CYS A 68 -6.47 4.19 -5.25
N ASN A 69 -7.18 4.88 -6.14
CA ASN A 69 -8.36 4.32 -6.80
C ASN A 69 -8.00 3.16 -7.73
N VAL A 70 -6.87 3.24 -8.45
CA VAL A 70 -6.37 2.11 -9.26
C VAL A 70 -6.11 0.89 -8.38
N ILE A 71 -5.41 1.06 -7.25
CA ILE A 71 -5.15 -0.05 -6.30
C ILE A 71 -6.47 -0.62 -5.75
N LYS A 72 -7.42 0.26 -5.37
CA LYS A 72 -8.73 -0.14 -4.86
C LYS A 72 -9.51 -0.96 -5.88
N GLU A 73 -9.54 -0.51 -7.13
CA GLU A 73 -10.24 -1.24 -8.20
C GLU A 73 -9.61 -2.60 -8.46
N LEU A 74 -8.29 -2.71 -8.45
CA LEU A 74 -7.60 -4.01 -8.60
C LEU A 74 -7.96 -4.95 -7.45
N ALA A 75 -7.97 -4.47 -6.20
CA ALA A 75 -8.37 -5.28 -5.06
C ALA A 75 -9.83 -5.78 -5.18
N LEU A 76 -10.77 -4.92 -5.57
CA LEU A 76 -12.18 -5.31 -5.74
C LEU A 76 -12.41 -6.28 -6.91
N LYS A 77 -11.66 -6.11 -8.01
CA LYS A 77 -11.81 -6.93 -9.22
C LYS A 77 -11.09 -8.28 -9.10
N ASP A 78 -9.86 -8.28 -8.58
CA ASP A 78 -8.96 -9.42 -8.64
C ASP A 78 -8.92 -10.23 -7.33
N LEU A 79 -9.17 -9.60 -6.17
CA LEU A 79 -8.92 -10.18 -4.84
C LEU A 79 -10.20 -10.43 -4.05
N GLN A 80 -11.19 -11.05 -4.70
CA GLN A 80 -12.41 -11.48 -4.01
C GLN A 80 -12.11 -12.75 -3.20
N GLY A 81 -12.42 -12.71 -1.90
CA GLY A 81 -12.20 -13.85 -1.01
C GLY A 81 -13.08 -15.04 -1.41
N ALA A 82 -12.51 -16.25 -1.35
CA ALA A 82 -13.26 -17.49 -1.58
C ALA A 82 -14.39 -17.70 -0.55
N GLU A 83 -14.19 -17.21 0.68
CA GLU A 83 -15.22 -17.10 1.71
C GLU A 83 -15.52 -15.63 1.95
N GLU A 84 -16.66 -15.16 1.45
CA GLU A 84 -17.07 -13.78 1.66
C GLU A 84 -17.51 -13.57 3.11
N ASN A 85 -16.77 -12.76 3.85
CA ASN A 85 -17.27 -12.21 5.10
C ASN A 85 -18.32 -11.12 4.77
N HIS A 86 -19.59 -11.52 4.69
CA HIS A 86 -20.70 -10.61 4.38
C HIS A 86 -20.92 -9.50 5.43
N THR A 87 -20.27 -9.56 6.59
CA THR A 87 -20.31 -8.47 7.59
C THR A 87 -19.42 -7.30 7.19
N ILE A 88 -18.31 -7.55 6.48
CA ILE A 88 -17.38 -6.50 6.06
C ILE A 88 -17.84 -5.93 4.73
N ASN A 89 -18.05 -4.61 4.69
CA ASN A 89 -18.30 -3.92 3.43
C ASN A 89 -17.01 -3.94 2.57
N LYS A 90 -17.07 -4.61 1.42
CA LYS A 90 -15.93 -4.80 0.52
C LYS A 90 -15.32 -3.48 0.03
N ASP A 91 -16.14 -2.48 -0.25
CA ASP A 91 -15.67 -1.16 -0.66
C ASP A 91 -14.85 -0.47 0.44
N LEU A 92 -15.31 -0.54 1.69
CA LEU A 92 -14.59 -0.01 2.84
C LEU A 92 -13.28 -0.77 3.07
N GLN A 93 -13.31 -2.10 2.97
CA GLN A 93 -12.11 -2.93 3.12
C GLN A 93 -11.06 -2.63 2.05
N ALA A 94 -11.47 -2.62 0.78
CA ALA A 94 -10.59 -2.30 -0.34
C ALA A 94 -10.03 -0.87 -0.22
N SER A 95 -10.86 0.09 0.23
CA SER A 95 -10.41 1.46 0.49
C SER A 95 -9.35 1.47 1.60
N TYR A 96 -9.63 0.87 2.75
CA TYR A 96 -8.70 0.80 3.88
C TYR A 96 -7.34 0.21 3.47
N GLN A 97 -7.34 -0.94 2.78
CA GLN A 97 -6.11 -1.60 2.33
C GLN A 97 -5.34 -0.75 1.31
N SER A 98 -6.04 -0.11 0.37
CA SER A 98 -5.42 0.71 -0.67
C SER A 98 -4.77 1.97 -0.08
N TYR A 99 -5.46 2.65 0.83
CA TYR A 99 -4.91 3.82 1.52
C TYR A 99 -3.76 3.44 2.46
N ALA A 100 -3.81 2.27 3.12
CA ALA A 100 -2.69 1.79 3.93
C ALA A 100 -1.43 1.54 3.09
N LEU A 101 -1.57 0.87 1.94
CA LEU A 101 -0.46 0.62 1.01
C LEU A 101 0.09 1.93 0.43
N LEU A 102 -0.79 2.85 0.02
CA LEU A 102 -0.37 4.17 -0.46
C LEU A 102 0.34 4.98 0.63
N GLY A 103 -0.11 4.89 1.88
CA GLY A 103 0.55 5.53 3.03
C GLY A 103 1.99 5.05 3.20
N MET A 104 2.23 3.74 3.07
CA MET A 104 3.60 3.19 3.09
C MET A 104 4.47 3.75 1.96
N ILE A 105 3.92 3.87 0.75
CA ILE A 105 4.62 4.43 -0.41
C ILE A 105 4.96 5.90 -0.18
N ILE A 106 3.99 6.69 0.28
CA ILE A 106 4.18 8.13 0.54
C ILE A 106 5.27 8.34 1.60
N GLU A 107 5.24 7.59 2.69
CA GLU A 107 6.25 7.70 3.75
C GLU A 107 7.66 7.35 3.25
N TRP A 108 7.75 6.32 2.40
CA TRP A 108 9.02 5.93 1.81
C TRP A 108 9.57 6.98 0.84
N VAL A 109 8.69 7.61 0.04
CA VAL A 109 9.07 8.72 -0.86
C VAL A 109 9.50 9.96 -0.07
N LYS A 110 8.74 10.35 0.97
CA LYS A 110 9.05 11.50 1.83
C LYS A 110 10.36 11.37 2.59
N SER A 111 10.83 10.14 2.76
CA SER A 111 12.11 9.84 3.39
C SER A 111 13.23 9.59 2.38
N ASP A 112 13.08 10.15 1.17
CA ASP A 112 14.05 10.06 0.06
C ASP A 112 14.49 8.62 -0.23
N PHE A 113 13.53 7.70 -0.20
CA PHE A 113 13.76 6.27 -0.46
C PHE A 113 14.81 5.62 0.46
N LYS A 114 14.92 6.04 1.73
CA LYS A 114 15.92 5.53 2.71
C LYS A 114 15.98 4.00 2.87
N TYR A 115 14.95 3.27 2.48
CA TYR A 115 14.88 1.80 2.56
C TYR A 115 14.97 1.13 1.19
N SER A 116 15.47 -0.11 1.16
CA SER A 116 15.44 -0.92 -0.06
C SER A 116 14.02 -1.42 -0.40
N THR A 117 13.79 -1.75 -1.67
CA THR A 117 12.49 -2.30 -2.13
C THR A 117 12.15 -3.61 -1.41
N LYS A 118 13.17 -4.46 -1.19
CA LYS A 118 13.07 -5.71 -0.42
C LYS A 118 12.63 -5.45 1.01
N TYR A 119 13.23 -4.48 1.70
CA TYR A 119 12.85 -4.14 3.06
C TYR A 119 11.38 -3.67 3.13
N MET A 120 10.95 -2.81 2.20
CA MET A 120 9.56 -2.36 2.15
C MET A 120 8.57 -3.51 1.93
N ALA A 121 8.92 -4.48 1.07
CA ALA A 121 8.14 -5.69 0.85
C ALA A 121 8.04 -6.55 2.12
N GLU A 122 9.14 -6.73 2.85
CA GLU A 122 9.16 -7.44 4.14
C GLU A 122 8.29 -6.74 5.18
N GLN A 123 8.39 -5.40 5.29
CA GLN A 123 7.56 -4.61 6.20
C GLN A 123 6.07 -4.75 5.89
N LEU A 124 5.68 -4.75 4.61
CA LEU A 124 4.28 -4.96 4.23
C LEU A 124 3.76 -6.32 4.71
N ILE A 125 4.55 -7.40 4.58
CA ILE A 125 4.18 -8.73 5.07
C ILE A 125 4.02 -8.73 6.60
N TYR A 126 4.96 -8.11 7.34
CA TYR A 126 4.85 -8.02 8.79
C TYR A 126 3.61 -7.25 9.25
N ILE A 127 3.26 -6.16 8.55
CA ILE A 127 2.06 -5.37 8.83
C ILE A 127 0.79 -6.17 8.55
N LEU A 128 0.71 -6.85 7.40
CA LEU A 128 -0.45 -7.67 7.04
C LEU A 128 -0.63 -8.88 7.98
N SER A 129 0.46 -9.36 8.57
CA SER A 129 0.46 -10.46 9.54
C SER A 129 0.10 -10.02 10.96
N CYS A 130 0.10 -8.71 11.24
CA CYS A 130 -0.29 -8.20 12.55
C CYS A 130 -1.81 -8.31 12.76
N LYS A 131 -2.22 -8.64 13.99
CA LYS A 131 -3.62 -8.54 14.45
C LYS A 131 -3.73 -7.35 15.43
N PRO A 132 -4.10 -6.15 14.96
CA PRO A 132 -4.06 -4.95 15.81
C PRO A 132 -4.99 -5.02 17.01
N ILE A 133 -6.15 -5.67 16.85
CA ILE A 133 -7.19 -5.76 17.89
C ILE A 133 -6.74 -6.56 19.12
N SER A 134 -5.71 -7.41 19.00
CA SER A 134 -5.14 -8.15 20.12
C SER A 134 -3.94 -7.46 20.78
N LYS A 135 -3.56 -6.26 20.32
CA LYS A 135 -2.44 -5.51 20.92
C LYS A 135 -2.91 -4.75 22.15
N VAL A 136 -2.13 -4.84 23.23
CA VAL A 136 -2.30 -4.02 24.43
C VAL A 136 -1.31 -2.86 24.35
N TYR A 137 -1.81 -1.63 24.52
CA TYR A 137 -0.98 -0.43 24.50
C TYR A 137 -0.84 0.13 25.91
N GLN A 138 0.39 0.43 26.31
CA GLN A 138 0.64 1.34 27.44
C GLN A 138 0.48 2.76 26.91
N THR A 139 -0.41 3.53 27.54
CA THR A 139 -0.63 4.94 27.17
C THR A 139 0.10 5.84 28.15
N SER A 140 0.60 6.97 27.68
CA SER A 140 1.31 7.96 28.49
C SER A 140 0.39 8.77 29.43
N PHE A 141 -0.82 8.27 29.75
CA PHE A 141 -1.87 8.99 30.47
C PHE A 141 -2.07 8.55 31.93
N THR A 142 -1.04 7.99 32.58
CA THR A 142 -1.04 7.68 34.03
C THR A 142 0.28 8.16 34.65
N THR A 143 0.40 8.99 35.70
CA THR A 143 -0.49 9.90 36.45
C THR A 143 0.46 10.82 37.26
N GLU A 144 0.42 12.15 37.10
CA GLU A 144 1.15 13.13 37.96
C GLU A 144 0.41 13.42 39.28
N THR A 145 -0.24 12.43 39.89
CA THR A 145 -0.94 12.60 41.17
C THR A 145 -0.45 11.58 42.17
N GLU A 146 0.67 11.90 42.82
CA GLU A 146 0.99 11.57 44.22
C GLU A 146 2.41 12.05 44.54
N GLN A 147 2.59 13.34 44.77
CA GLN A 147 3.59 13.81 45.73
C GLN A 147 2.94 14.82 46.67
N ALA A 148 2.92 14.39 47.94
CA ALA A 148 2.39 15.03 49.12
C ALA A 148 3.11 16.33 49.50
#